data_AF-A0A1I5P8W3-F1
#
_entry.id   AF-A0A1I5P8W3-F1
#
_cell.length_a   1.000
_cell.length_b   1.000
_cell.length_c   1.000
_cell.angle_alpha   90.00
_cell.angle_beta   90.00
_cell.angle_gamma   90.00
#
_symmetry.space_group_name_H-M   'P 1'
#
loop_
_entity.id
_entity.type
_entity.pdbx_description
1 polymer ?
#
loop_
_entity_poly.entity_id
_entity_poly.type
_entity_poly.pdbx_seq_one_letter_code
_entity_poly.pdbx_strand_id
1 'polypeptide(L)'
;MSTDDLVGRTVLFAQNLPEYWVDHHLPAARSAVEIVTLPGFREILAYVTSGSGVAVVGAQVEHLYPRPGLTCVPLAGEPSFDYALVWRTDQLGALAEAFLHQVAS
;
A
#
# COMPACT_ATOMS: atom_id res chain seq x y z
N MET A 1 2.46 11.21 -11.00
CA MET A 1 3.82 10.67 -10.83
C MET A 1 3.90 9.38 -11.65
N SER A 2 4.99 9.14 -12.36
CA SER A 2 5.27 7.87 -13.03
C SER A 2 6.13 6.99 -12.14
N THR A 3 6.19 5.69 -12.40
CA THR A 3 7.10 4.75 -11.74
C THR A 3 8.57 5.13 -11.98
N ASP A 4 8.87 5.78 -13.11
CA ASP A 4 10.19 6.34 -13.42
C ASP A 4 10.60 7.45 -12.43
N ASP A 5 9.66 8.19 -11.85
CA ASP A 5 9.95 9.24 -10.85
C ASP A 5 10.45 8.65 -9.52
N LEU A 6 10.32 7.33 -9.34
CA LEU A 6 10.82 6.59 -8.18
C LEU A 6 12.29 6.19 -8.35
N VAL A 7 12.84 6.19 -9.57
CA VAL A 7 14.23 5.78 -9.82
C VAL A 7 15.21 6.59 -8.97
N GLY A 8 16.10 5.89 -8.28
CA GLY A 8 17.08 6.49 -7.37
C GLY A 8 16.50 6.98 -6.03
N ARG A 9 15.22 6.72 -5.74
CA ARG A 9 14.62 6.97 -4.42
C ARG A 9 14.68 5.73 -3.54
N THR A 10 14.65 5.99 -2.23
CA THR A 10 14.39 4.95 -1.22
C THR A 10 12.89 4.72 -1.12
N VAL A 11 12.44 3.50 -1.43
CA VAL A 11 11.05 3.07 -1.30
C VAL A 11 10.88 2.25 -0.02
N LEU A 12 9.88 2.64 0.76
CA LEU A 12 9.61 2.12 2.10
C LEU A 12 8.49 1.09 2.05
N PHE A 13 8.75 -0.11 2.56
CA PHE A 13 7.79 -1.18 2.70
C PHE A 13 7.66 -1.66 4.15
N ALA A 14 6.56 -2.32 4.47
CA ALA A 14 6.43 -3.01 5.74
C ALA A 14 7.25 -4.31 5.70
N GLN A 15 7.84 -4.69 6.82
CA GLN A 15 8.44 -6.00 7.01
C GLN A 15 7.40 -7.11 6.86
N ASN A 16 7.85 -8.30 6.45
CA ASN A 16 7.01 -9.50 6.28
C ASN A 16 5.89 -9.37 5.23
N LEU A 17 6.02 -8.46 4.27
CA LEU A 17 5.17 -8.47 3.09
C LEU A 17 5.53 -9.66 2.18
N PRO A 18 4.55 -10.31 1.54
CA PRO A 18 4.82 -11.30 0.51
C PRO A 18 5.68 -10.71 -0.63
N GLU A 19 6.59 -11.48 -1.20
CA GLU A 19 7.48 -10.96 -2.26
C GLU A 19 6.69 -10.46 -3.49
N TYR A 20 5.61 -11.16 -3.84
CA TYR A 20 4.73 -10.78 -4.95
C TYR A 20 4.11 -9.38 -4.77
N TRP A 21 3.97 -8.90 -3.53
CA TRP A 21 3.41 -7.57 -3.25
C TRP A 21 4.34 -6.47 -3.78
N VAL A 22 5.64 -6.63 -3.60
CA VAL A 22 6.64 -5.67 -4.10
C VAL A 22 6.71 -5.74 -5.62
N ASP A 23 6.73 -6.94 -6.18
CA ASP A 23 6.83 -7.15 -7.63
C ASP A 23 5.61 -6.62 -8.37
N HIS A 24 4.43 -6.72 -7.75
CA HIS A 24 3.18 -6.24 -8.34
C HIS A 24 3.07 -4.71 -8.34
N HIS A 25 3.52 -4.03 -7.29
CA HIS A 25 3.34 -2.58 -7.15
C HIS A 25 4.57 -1.73 -7.53
N LEU A 26 5.70 -2.36 -7.84
CA LEU A 26 6.91 -1.69 -8.37
C LEU A 26 7.57 -2.46 -9.54
N PRO A 27 6.83 -3.03 -10.50
CA PRO A 27 7.39 -3.89 -11.54
C PRO A 27 8.49 -3.20 -12.36
N ALA A 28 8.28 -1.95 -12.78
CA ALA A 28 9.21 -1.23 -13.64
C ALA A 28 10.42 -0.65 -12.88
N ALA A 29 10.23 -0.23 -11.62
CA ALA A 29 11.28 0.46 -10.86
C ALA A 29 12.03 -0.44 -9.86
N ARG A 30 11.61 -1.69 -9.62
CA ARG A 30 12.17 -2.55 -8.55
C ARG A 30 13.70 -2.61 -8.53
N SER A 31 14.34 -2.77 -9.69
CA SER A 31 15.80 -2.86 -9.78
C SER A 31 16.52 -1.51 -9.70
N ALA A 32 15.77 -0.41 -9.79
CA ALA A 32 16.27 0.96 -9.85
C ALA A 32 15.97 1.78 -8.58
N VAL A 33 15.43 1.13 -7.54
CA VAL A 33 15.13 1.74 -6.24
C VAL A 33 15.86 1.01 -5.12
N GLU A 34 16.16 1.75 -4.06
CA GLU A 34 16.56 1.14 -2.80
C GLU A 34 15.31 0.75 -2.02
N ILE A 35 15.22 -0.50 -1.57
CA ILE A 35 14.09 -0.97 -0.76
C ILE A 35 14.51 -1.03 0.70
N VAL A 36 13.81 -0.28 1.55
CA VAL A 36 13.97 -0.33 3.00
C VAL A 36 12.69 -0.87 3.63
N THR A 37 12.83 -1.86 4.50
CA THR A 37 11.69 -2.44 5.23
C THR A 37 11.63 -1.93 6.65
N LEU A 38 10.45 -1.48 7.06
CA LEU A 38 10.16 -0.93 8.39
C LEU A 38 9.17 -1.83 9.13
N PRO A 39 9.14 -1.81 10.48
CA PRO A 39 8.29 -2.71 11.27
C PRO A 39 6.80 -2.69 10.90
N GLY A 40 6.29 -1.55 10.43
CA GLY A 40 4.89 -1.44 10.04
C GLY A 40 4.53 -0.10 9.42
N PHE A 41 3.25 0.05 9.14
CA PHE A 41 2.72 1.19 8.40
C PHE A 41 2.90 2.53 9.14
N ARG A 42 2.83 2.54 10.47
CA ARG A 42 3.00 3.77 11.26
C ARG A 42 4.43 4.31 11.17
N GLU A 43 5.41 3.41 11.19
CA GLU A 43 6.82 3.71 11.04
C GLU A 43 7.10 4.22 9.62
N ILE A 44 6.52 3.59 8.60
CA ILE A 44 6.58 4.08 7.22
C ILE A 44 6.10 5.53 7.14
N LEU A 45 4.92 5.83 7.68
CA LEU A 45 4.39 7.19 7.65
C LEU A 45 5.31 8.19 8.38
N ALA A 46 5.93 7.79 9.49
CA ALA A 46 6.89 8.64 10.20
C ALA A 46 8.13 8.94 9.34
N TYR A 47 8.69 7.93 8.68
CA TYR A 47 9.86 8.06 7.81
C TYR A 47 9.57 8.87 6.55
N VAL A 48 8.37 8.75 5.98
CA VAL A 48 7.95 9.62 4.86
C VAL A 48 7.89 11.07 5.32
N THR A 49 7.28 11.35 6.48
CA THR A 49 7.20 12.72 6.99
C THR A 49 8.54 13.34 7.39
N SER A 50 9.57 12.54 7.68
CA SER A 50 10.94 13.03 7.90
C SER A 50 11.74 13.22 6.61
N GLY A 51 11.14 12.92 5.45
CA GLY A 51 11.81 13.01 4.14
C GLY A 51 12.80 11.87 3.87
N SER A 52 12.69 10.75 4.60
CA SER A 52 13.63 9.63 4.51
C SER A 52 13.30 8.63 3.39
N GLY A 53 12.20 8.84 2.66
CA GLY A 53 11.81 7.99 1.54
C GLY A 53 10.38 8.24 1.08
N VAL A 54 9.92 7.41 0.15
CA VAL A 54 8.55 7.39 -0.36
C VAL A 54 7.92 6.02 -0.11
N ALA A 55 6.59 5.95 -0.06
CA ALA A 55 5.87 4.69 0.06
C ALA A 55 4.81 4.61 -1.04
N VAL A 56 4.69 3.44 -1.68
CA VAL A 56 3.57 3.14 -2.56
C VAL A 56 2.43 2.62 -1.70
N VAL A 57 1.28 3.29 -1.78
CA VAL A 57 0.13 3.04 -0.91
C VAL A 57 -1.17 3.07 -1.71
N GLY A 58 -2.19 2.37 -1.22
CA GLY A 58 -3.52 2.48 -1.80
C GLY A 58 -4.16 3.85 -1.52
N ALA A 59 -5.04 4.29 -2.43
CA ALA A 59 -5.61 5.64 -2.45
C ALA A 59 -6.36 6.02 -1.16
N GLN A 60 -6.89 5.06 -0.40
CA GLN A 60 -7.59 5.37 0.86
C GLN A 60 -6.67 5.98 1.93
N VAL A 61 -5.34 5.82 1.82
CA VAL A 61 -4.41 6.32 2.84
C VAL A 61 -4.53 7.83 3.03
N GLU A 62 -4.77 8.57 1.96
CA GLU A 62 -4.98 10.02 2.00
C GLU A 62 -6.15 10.40 2.92
N HIS A 63 -7.21 9.60 2.93
CA HIS A 63 -8.41 9.84 3.72
C HIS A 63 -8.33 9.27 5.14
N LEU A 64 -7.68 8.10 5.29
CA LEU A 64 -7.61 7.38 6.56
C LEU A 64 -6.49 7.89 7.47
N TYR A 65 -5.45 8.50 6.91
CA TYR A 65 -4.28 8.96 7.66
C TYR A 65 -3.88 10.41 7.31
N PRO A 66 -4.79 11.40 7.46
CA PRO A 66 -4.46 12.79 7.23
C PRO A 66 -3.40 13.25 8.24
N ARG A 67 -2.22 13.63 7.75
CA ARG A 67 -1.10 14.07 8.59
C ARG A 67 -0.36 15.25 7.96
N PRO A 68 -0.03 16.31 8.72
CA PRO A 68 0.83 17.37 8.23
C PRO A 68 2.17 16.81 7.74
N GLY A 69 2.64 17.29 6.58
CA GLY A 69 3.89 16.85 5.97
C GLY A 69 3.81 15.54 5.19
N LEU A 70 2.61 14.96 5.04
CA LEU A 70 2.36 13.83 4.15
C LEU A 70 1.57 14.32 2.92
N THR A 71 2.06 13.97 1.73
CA THR A 71 1.36 14.25 0.47
C THR A 71 1.21 12.94 -0.30
N CYS A 72 -0.03 12.53 -0.56
CA CYS A 72 -0.32 11.43 -1.45
C CYS A 72 -0.38 11.96 -2.90
N VAL A 73 0.33 11.30 -3.82
CA VAL A 73 0.36 11.68 -5.23
C VAL A 73 -0.07 10.47 -6.06
N PRO A 74 -0.99 10.62 -7.03
CA PRO A 74 -1.35 9.52 -7.92
C PRO A 74 -0.14 8.99 -8.70
N LEU A 75 0.04 7.68 -8.64
CA LEU A 75 1.02 6.92 -9.42
C LEU A 75 0.34 6.37 -10.68
N ALA A 76 0.78 6.80 -11.86
CA ALA A 76 0.17 6.44 -13.13
C ALA A 76 0.79 5.16 -13.70
N GLY A 77 -0.04 4.31 -14.33
CA GLY A 77 0.43 3.12 -15.07
C GLY A 77 0.65 1.87 -14.22
N GLU A 78 0.42 1.95 -12.92
CA GLU A 78 0.60 0.84 -11.98
C GLU A 78 -0.72 0.15 -11.63
N PRO A 79 -0.70 -1.14 -11.24
CA PRO A 79 -1.92 -1.86 -10.89
C PRO A 79 -2.58 -1.27 -9.65
N SER A 80 -3.91 -1.33 -9.63
CA SER A 80 -4.72 -0.87 -8.50
C SER A 80 -4.42 -1.67 -7.24
N PHE A 81 -4.58 -0.99 -6.10
CA PHE A 81 -4.72 -1.69 -4.84
C PHE A 81 -6.13 -2.29 -4.79
N ASP A 82 -6.24 -3.58 -5.07
CA ASP A 82 -7.50 -4.30 -4.97
C ASP A 82 -7.69 -4.83 -3.55
N TYR A 83 -8.86 -4.55 -2.98
CA TYR A 83 -9.26 -5.02 -1.66
C TYR A 83 -10.29 -6.13 -1.81
N ALA A 84 -10.02 -7.26 -1.16
CA ALA A 84 -10.94 -8.38 -1.08
C ALA A 84 -11.22 -8.71 0.38
N LEU A 85 -12.47 -9.04 0.67
CA LEU A 85 -12.85 -9.68 1.92
C LEU A 85 -12.52 -11.17 1.78
N VAL A 86 -11.79 -11.72 2.76
CA VAL A 86 -11.35 -13.12 2.74
C VAL A 86 -11.85 -13.81 4.01
N TRP A 87 -12.46 -14.98 3.83
CA TRP A 87 -12.96 -15.80 4.92
C TRP A 87 -12.68 -17.27 4.63
N ARG A 88 -12.73 -18.11 5.68
CA ARG A 88 -12.75 -19.56 5.49
C ARG A 88 -14.13 -19.98 5.01
N THR A 89 -14.17 -20.84 4.00
CA THR A 89 -15.42 -21.31 3.38
C THR A 89 -16.34 -22.05 4.35
N ASP A 90 -15.80 -22.62 5.43
CA ASP A 90 -16.55 -23.36 6.46
C ASP A 90 -17.07 -22.48 7.62
N GLN A 91 -16.81 -21.17 7.59
CA GLN A 91 -17.07 -20.25 8.72
C GLN A 91 -17.92 -19.04 8.34
N LEU A 92 -18.59 -19.06 7.19
CA LEU A 92 -19.50 -17.98 6.81
C LEU A 92 -20.87 -18.17 7.50
N GLY A 93 -21.06 -17.47 8.62
CA GLY A 93 -22.35 -17.44 9.32
C GLY A 93 -23.28 -16.35 8.78
N ALA A 94 -24.57 -16.45 9.11
CA ALA A 94 -25.60 -15.49 8.65
C ALA A 94 -25.26 -14.01 8.92
N LEU A 95 -24.57 -13.70 10.02
CA LEU A 95 -24.12 -12.33 10.32
C LEU A 95 -23.04 -11.85 9.34
N ALA A 96 -22.11 -12.73 8.96
CA ALA A 96 -21.08 -12.41 7.99
C ALA A 96 -21.68 -12.24 6.58
N GLU A 97 -22.67 -13.06 6.21
CA GLU A 97 -23.42 -12.89 4.95
C GLU A 97 -24.17 -11.55 4.91
N ALA A 98 -24.87 -11.20 5.99
CA ALA A 98 -25.56 -9.92 6.10
C ALA A 98 -24.60 -8.73 6.01
N PHE A 99 -23.40 -8.84 6.60
CA PHE A 99 -22.35 -7.85 6.45
C PHE A 99 -21.89 -7.74 4.99
N LEU A 100 -21.56 -8.86 4.34
CA LEU A 100 -21.09 -8.88 2.95
C LEU A 100 -22.08 -8.22 1.99
N HIS A 101 -23.39 -8.46 2.17
CA HIS A 101 -24.42 -7.80 1.38
C HIS A 101 -24.42 -6.27 1.50
N GLN A 102 -24.04 -5.73 2.65
CA GLN A 102 -24.04 -4.29 2.92
C GLN A 102 -22.77 -3.59 2.41
N VAL A 103 -21.61 -4.26 2.44
CA VAL A 103 -20.34 -3.68 1.94
C VAL A 103 -20.11 -3.89 0.45
N ALA A 104 -20.86 -4.77 -0.20
CA ALA A 104 -20.79 -5.01 -1.65
C ALA A 104 -21.79 -4.19 -2.49
N SER A 105 -22.67 -3.41 -1.85
CA SER A 105 -23.68 -2.53 -2.48
C SER A 105 -23.19 -1.10 -2.63
#